data_AF-E1ZZJ1-F1
#
_entry.id   AF-E1ZZJ1-F1
#
_cell.length_a   1.000
_cell.length_b   1.000
_cell.length_c   1.000
_cell.angle_alpha   90.00
_cell.angle_beta   90.00
_cell.angle_gamma   90.00
#
_symmetry.space_group_name_H-M   'P 1'
#
loop_
_entity.id
_entity.type
_entity.pdbx_description
1 polymer ?
#
loop_
_entity_poly.entity_id
_entity_poly.type
_entity_poly.pdbx_seq_one_letter_code
_entity_poly.pdbx_strand_id
1 'polypeptide(L)'
;MYTETLSPSFTGMTFPQASELCFTKLKLLLLAIEIKGEGGSDSKISINPRGAKIAANTQGFFIAQSADEVKRAWFYCKACHDDIKDETLIKKCKCKNLGQQQRSWGRDLDVGMMMMQTGMVKGNTAYSSYLDGMPVSGFLFHPVPIHAYALVAAFARILSV
;
A
#
# COMPACT_ATOMS: atom_id res chain seq x y z
N MET A 1 -10.73 3.38 -11.20
CA MET A 1 -9.65 3.76 -10.27
C MET A 1 -10.18 3.58 -8.87
N TYR A 2 -9.39 3.01 -7.98
CA TYR A 2 -9.82 2.62 -6.63
C TYR A 2 -8.81 3.13 -5.60
N THR A 3 -9.27 3.37 -4.38
CA THR A 3 -8.43 3.82 -3.27
C THR A 3 -8.56 2.86 -2.12
N GLU A 4 -7.46 2.51 -1.48
CA GLU A 4 -7.49 1.66 -0.30
C GLU A 4 -6.32 1.96 0.62
N THR A 5 -6.51 1.76 1.92
CA THR A 5 -5.41 1.94 2.87
C THR A 5 -4.42 0.79 2.71
N LEU A 6 -3.13 1.10 2.66
CA LEU A 6 -2.09 0.08 2.62
C LEU A 6 -2.00 -0.64 3.96
N SER A 7 -1.77 -1.96 3.92
CA SER A 7 -1.56 -2.68 5.17
C SER A 7 -0.31 -2.19 5.91
N PRO A 8 -0.25 -2.36 7.23
CA PRO A 8 0.93 -2.01 8.02
C PRO A 8 2.21 -2.72 7.57
N SER A 9 2.10 -3.84 6.85
CA SER A 9 3.24 -4.51 6.23
C SER A 9 3.96 -3.66 5.19
N PHE A 10 3.32 -2.63 4.60
CA PHE A 10 3.97 -1.74 3.65
C PHE A 10 4.76 -0.61 4.33
N THR A 11 4.54 -0.36 5.62
CA THR A 11 5.18 0.73 6.36
C THR A 11 6.70 0.63 6.31
N GLY A 12 7.36 1.74 5.94
CA GLY A 12 8.81 1.83 5.84
C GLY A 12 9.39 1.35 4.51
N MET A 13 8.61 0.66 3.66
CA MET A 13 9.03 0.37 2.29
C MET A 13 9.02 1.64 1.44
N THR A 14 9.90 1.69 0.45
CA THR A 14 9.84 2.73 -0.57
C THR A 14 8.68 2.47 -1.53
N PHE A 15 8.15 3.52 -2.16
CA PHE A 15 7.07 3.37 -3.13
C PHE A 15 7.40 2.38 -4.26
N PRO A 16 8.60 2.36 -4.87
CA PRO A 16 8.94 1.35 -5.88
C PRO A 16 8.83 -0.09 -5.36
N GLN A 17 9.33 -0.36 -4.15
CA GLN A 17 9.23 -1.69 -3.52
C GLN A 17 7.77 -2.09 -3.26
N ALA A 18 6.97 -1.15 -2.74
CA ALA A 18 5.55 -1.37 -2.50
C ALA A 18 4.79 -1.62 -3.82
N SER A 19 5.11 -0.87 -4.87
CA SER A 19 4.51 -1.01 -6.19
C SER A 19 4.86 -2.34 -6.84
N GLU A 20 6.12 -2.77 -6.74
CA GLU A 20 6.56 -4.08 -7.23
C GLU A 20 5.83 -5.23 -6.52
N LEU A 21 5.70 -5.18 -5.19
CA LEU A 21 4.95 -6.17 -4.44
C LEU A 21 3.48 -6.20 -4.87
N CYS A 22 2.84 -5.03 -4.95
CA CYS A 22 1.46 -4.92 -5.42
C CYS A 22 1.29 -5.55 -6.80
N PHE A 23 2.20 -5.28 -7.72
CA PHE A 23 2.11 -5.78 -9.09
C PHE A 23 2.39 -7.28 -9.19
N THR A 24 3.44 -7.76 -8.54
CA THR A 24 3.90 -9.16 -8.67
C THR A 24 3.04 -10.12 -7.86
N LYS A 25 2.73 -9.78 -6.61
CA LYS A 25 2.02 -10.64 -5.65
C LYS A 25 0.52 -10.39 -5.62
N LEU A 26 0.08 -9.13 -5.65
CA LEU A 26 -1.34 -8.80 -5.51
C LEU A 26 -2.05 -8.63 -6.86
N LYS A 27 -1.30 -8.56 -7.97
CA LYS A 27 -1.80 -8.21 -9.31
C LYS A 27 -2.54 -6.87 -9.34
N LEU A 28 -2.07 -5.91 -8.54
CA LEU A 28 -2.61 -4.56 -8.46
C LEU A 28 -1.58 -3.55 -8.97
N LEU A 29 -2.03 -2.57 -9.75
CA LEU A 29 -1.17 -1.46 -10.17
C LEU A 29 -1.31 -0.30 -9.20
N LEU A 30 -0.31 -0.09 -8.34
CA LEU A 30 -0.22 1.06 -7.44
C LEU A 30 0.34 2.27 -8.20
N LEU A 31 -0.48 3.33 -8.33
CA LEU A 31 -0.17 4.52 -9.13
C LEU A 31 0.36 5.69 -8.29
N ALA A 32 -0.27 5.91 -7.13
CA ALA A 32 0.00 7.05 -6.27
C ALA A 32 -0.23 6.69 -4.80
N ILE A 33 0.31 7.51 -3.91
CA ILE A 33 0.07 7.43 -2.48
C ILE A 33 -0.25 8.80 -1.89
N GLU A 34 -1.03 8.79 -0.83
CA GLU A 34 -1.21 9.95 0.03
C GLU A 34 0.03 10.15 0.91
N ILE A 35 0.58 11.36 0.88
CA ILE A 35 1.63 11.83 1.77
C ILE A 35 1.02 12.89 2.69
N LYS A 36 1.04 12.62 4.00
CA LYS A 36 0.59 13.57 5.02
C LYS A 36 1.70 14.59 5.30
N GLY A 37 1.38 15.87 5.21
CA GLY A 37 2.27 16.97 5.57
C GLY A 37 2.50 17.07 7.08
N GLU A 38 3.50 17.85 7.48
CA GLU A 38 3.76 18.14 8.90
C GLU A 38 2.53 18.82 9.54
N GLY A 39 2.08 18.28 10.67
CA GLY A 39 0.90 18.80 11.38
C GLY A 39 -0.45 18.23 10.94
N GLY A 40 -0.50 17.37 9.91
CA GLY A 40 -1.71 16.63 9.53
C GLY A 40 -2.81 17.47 8.86
N SER A 41 -2.56 18.75 8.55
CA SER A 41 -3.52 19.63 7.86
C SER A 41 -3.52 19.45 6.33
N ASP A 42 -2.37 19.09 5.75
CA ASP A 42 -2.20 19.05 4.30
C ASP A 42 -1.82 17.64 3.81
N SER A 43 -2.82 16.91 3.31
CA SER A 43 -2.59 15.64 2.62
C SER A 43 -2.39 15.89 1.13
N LYS A 44 -1.27 15.42 0.57
CA LYS A 44 -0.95 15.52 -0.84
C LYS A 44 -0.96 14.14 -1.50
N ILE A 45 -1.60 14.03 -2.66
CA ILE A 45 -1.47 12.86 -3.52
C ILE A 45 -0.17 12.98 -4.31
N SER A 46 0.73 12.01 -4.14
CA SER A 46 1.98 11.93 -4.88
C SER A 46 1.92 10.78 -5.88
N ILE A 47 2.03 11.12 -7.16
CA ILE A 47 2.02 10.17 -8.27
C ILE A 47 3.44 9.68 -8.49
N ASN A 48 3.64 8.35 -8.42
CA ASN A 48 4.94 7.70 -8.57
C ASN A 48 6.11 8.39 -7.81
N PRO A 49 6.01 8.57 -6.48
CA PRO A 49 7.09 9.20 -5.73
C PRO A 49 8.33 8.30 -5.70
N ARG A 50 9.46 8.77 -6.24
CA ARG A 50 10.70 7.96 -6.32
C ARG A 50 11.40 7.74 -4.96
N GLY A 51 11.22 8.64 -3.99
CA GLY A 51 11.92 8.61 -2.70
C GLY A 51 11.02 8.52 -1.47
N ALA A 52 9.69 8.51 -1.65
CA ALA A 52 8.79 8.47 -0.51
C ALA A 52 8.75 7.07 0.10
N LYS A 53 8.82 7.02 1.43
CA LYS A 53 8.52 5.83 2.21
C LYS A 53 7.04 5.80 2.55
N ILE A 54 6.46 4.62 2.53
CA ILE A 54 5.09 4.42 2.96
C ILE A 54 5.01 4.63 4.47
N ALA A 55 4.14 5.53 4.90
CA ALA A 55 3.84 5.75 6.31
C ALA A 55 2.72 4.79 6.76
N ALA A 56 2.54 4.69 8.08
CA ALA A 56 1.39 3.95 8.61
C ALA A 56 0.09 4.64 8.16
N ASN A 57 -0.91 3.84 7.79
CA ASN A 57 -2.22 4.32 7.32
C ASN A 57 -2.12 5.24 6.08
N THR A 58 -1.13 5.01 5.20
CA THR A 58 -1.06 5.65 3.89
C THR A 58 -2.16 5.12 2.98
N GLN A 59 -2.92 6.02 2.36
CA GLN A 59 -3.87 5.66 1.31
C GLN A 59 -3.14 5.46 -0.02
N GLY A 60 -3.36 4.31 -0.65
CA GLY A 60 -2.85 3.98 -1.98
C GLY A 60 -3.93 4.16 -3.05
N PHE A 61 -3.52 4.59 -4.24
CA PHE A 61 -4.37 4.75 -5.40
C PHE A 61 -4.03 3.67 -6.43
N PHE A 62 -5.03 2.85 -6.76
CA PHE A 62 -4.87 1.64 -7.54
C PHE A 62 -5.68 1.66 -8.83
N ILE A 63 -5.15 0.96 -9.83
CA ILE A 63 -5.89 0.54 -11.01
C ILE A 63 -6.10 -0.97 -10.91
N ALA A 64 -7.37 -1.39 -10.90
CA ALA A 64 -7.81 -2.78 -10.75
C ALA A 64 -9.17 -2.95 -11.44
N GLN A 65 -9.65 -4.19 -11.54
CA GLN A 65 -10.95 -4.48 -12.15
C GLN A 65 -12.11 -4.33 -11.15
N SER A 66 -11.85 -4.51 -9.86
CA SER A 66 -12.86 -4.38 -8.80
C SER A 66 -12.29 -3.84 -7.49
N ALA A 67 -13.18 -3.39 -6.60
CA ALA A 67 -12.80 -2.95 -5.25
C ALA A 67 -12.30 -4.12 -4.37
N ASP A 68 -12.85 -5.33 -4.59
CA ASP A 68 -12.47 -6.51 -3.82
C ASP A 68 -11.03 -6.94 -4.10
N GLU A 69 -10.58 -6.79 -5.34
CA GLU A 69 -9.17 -7.01 -5.71
C GLU A 69 -8.23 -6.08 -4.92
N VAL A 70 -8.61 -4.80 -4.81
CA VAL A 70 -7.80 -3.77 -4.14
C VAL A 70 -7.75 -3.99 -2.63
N LYS A 71 -8.84 -4.50 -2.04
CA LYS A 71 -8.94 -4.80 -0.61
C LYS A 71 -7.85 -5.77 -0.12
N ARG A 72 -7.27 -6.57 -1.01
CA ARG A 72 -6.12 -7.45 -0.71
C ARG A 72 -4.89 -6.68 -0.24
N ALA A 73 -4.68 -5.45 -0.73
CA ALA A 73 -3.56 -4.60 -0.28
C ALA A 73 -3.68 -4.24 1.20
N TRP A 74 -4.90 -4.06 1.71
CA TRP A 74 -5.15 -3.86 3.14
C TRP A 74 -4.98 -5.15 3.96
N PHE A 75 -5.36 -6.29 3.39
CA PHE A 75 -5.26 -7.59 4.05
C PHE A 75 -3.87 -8.22 3.98
N TYR A 76 -2.98 -7.73 3.12
CA TYR A 76 -1.67 -8.33 2.89
C TYR A 76 -0.80 -8.29 4.16
N CYS A 77 -0.17 -9.42 4.45
CA CYS A 77 0.80 -9.56 5.54
C CYS A 77 1.93 -10.45 5.04
N LYS A 78 3.19 -9.98 5.12
CA LYS A 78 4.34 -10.80 4.68
C LYS A 78 4.38 -12.15 5.41
N ALA A 79 4.19 -12.16 6.73
CA ALA A 79 4.23 -13.41 7.50
C ALA A 79 3.11 -14.42 7.20
N CYS A 80 2.00 -14.01 6.57
CA CYS A 80 0.87 -14.90 6.30
C CYS A 80 0.60 -15.12 4.81
N HIS A 81 0.92 -14.15 3.97
CA HIS A 81 0.48 -14.07 2.58
C HIS A 81 1.66 -13.96 1.59
N ASP A 82 2.92 -14.05 2.04
CA ASP A 82 4.08 -13.99 1.12
C ASP A 82 4.19 -15.23 0.22
N ASP A 83 3.84 -16.40 0.75
CA ASP A 83 3.89 -17.69 0.03
C ASP A 83 2.60 -18.01 -0.77
N ILE A 84 1.62 -17.11 -0.77
CA ILE A 84 0.39 -17.29 -1.52
C ILE A 84 0.67 -17.05 -3.01
N LYS A 85 0.41 -18.08 -3.83
CA LYS A 85 0.57 -18.01 -5.29
C LYS A 85 -0.64 -17.42 -5.99
N ASP A 86 -1.83 -17.75 -5.49
CA ASP A 86 -3.10 -17.27 -6.02
C ASP A 86 -3.59 -16.09 -5.19
N GLU A 87 -3.56 -14.89 -5.78
CA GLU A 87 -3.94 -13.65 -5.12
C GLU A 87 -5.38 -13.65 -4.61
N THR A 88 -6.27 -14.50 -5.11
CA THR A 88 -7.67 -14.59 -4.65
C THR A 88 -7.80 -15.20 -3.25
N LEU A 89 -6.76 -15.91 -2.78
CA LEU A 89 -6.73 -16.51 -1.44
C LEU A 89 -6.33 -15.51 -0.35
N ILE A 90 -5.88 -14.31 -0.72
CA ILE A 90 -5.52 -13.24 0.21
C ILE A 90 -6.80 -12.69 0.86
N LYS A 91 -7.10 -13.20 2.05
CA LYS A 91 -8.24 -12.79 2.89
C LYS A 91 -7.77 -11.95 4.07
N LYS A 92 -8.71 -11.44 4.87
CA LYS A 92 -8.41 -10.70 6.10
C LYS A 92 -7.39 -11.44 6.96
N CYS A 93 -6.21 -10.84 7.12
CA CYS A 93 -5.14 -11.40 7.95
C CYS A 93 -5.61 -11.52 9.42
N LYS A 94 -5.17 -12.60 10.08
CA LYS A 94 -5.53 -12.92 11.48
C LYS A 94 -4.42 -12.55 12.49
N CYS A 95 -3.37 -11.85 12.06
CA CYS A 95 -2.31 -11.40 12.97
C CYS A 95 -2.88 -10.51 14.08
N LYS A 96 -2.62 -10.88 15.35
CA LYS A 96 -3.10 -10.13 16.53
C LYS A 96 -2.44 -8.76 16.71
N ASN A 97 -1.26 -8.54 16.12
CA ASN A 97 -0.50 -7.30 16.21
C ASN A 97 -0.05 -6.84 14.83
N LEU A 98 -0.80 -5.93 14.22
CA LEU A 98 -0.42 -5.27 12.98
C LEU A 98 0.95 -4.54 13.09
N GLY A 99 1.33 -4.09 14.31
CA GLY A 99 2.63 -3.47 14.58
C GLY A 99 3.84 -4.41 14.56
N GLN A 100 3.66 -5.73 14.62
CA GLN A 100 4.77 -6.69 14.46
C GLN A 100 5.17 -6.89 12.98
N GLN A 101 4.32 -6.48 12.04
CA GLN A 101 4.57 -6.62 10.60
C GLN A 101 5.69 -5.71 10.09
N GLN A 102 5.95 -4.60 10.79
CA GLN A 102 6.96 -3.60 10.44
C GLN A 102 8.41 -4.14 10.54
N ARG A 103 8.65 -5.19 11.32
CA ARG A 103 10.00 -5.75 11.55
C ARG A 103 10.50 -6.66 10.42
N SER A 104 9.64 -7.02 9.46
CA SER A 104 9.99 -8.03 8.46
C SER A 104 10.77 -7.49 7.25
N TRP A 105 10.83 -6.17 7.06
CA TRP A 105 11.57 -5.55 5.95
C TRP A 105 12.93 -4.97 6.37
N GLY A 106 13.12 -4.70 7.67
CA GLY A 106 14.40 -4.20 8.19
C GLY A 106 15.55 -5.18 7.95
N ARG A 107 15.30 -6.48 8.14
CA ARG A 107 16.33 -7.52 8.00
C ARG A 107 16.83 -7.75 6.57
N ASP A 108 16.07 -7.34 5.55
CA ASP A 108 16.48 -7.44 4.14
C ASP A 108 17.27 -6.19 3.68
N LEU A 109 17.36 -5.14 4.51
CA LEU A 109 18.07 -3.88 4.22
C LEU A 109 19.41 -3.74 4.96
N ASP A 110 19.75 -4.70 5.83
CA ASP A 110 20.89 -4.62 6.74
C ASP A 110 22.20 -5.21 6.16
N VAL A 111 22.56 -4.81 4.94
CA VAL A 111 23.98 -4.80 4.50
C VAL A 111 24.63 -3.44 4.79
N GLY A 112 23.95 -2.52 5.51
CA GLY A 112 24.40 -1.13 5.55
C GLY A 112 24.15 -0.25 6.77
N MET A 113 23.62 -0.68 7.93
CA MET A 113 23.60 0.22 9.10
C MET A 113 23.45 -0.49 10.45
N MET A 114 24.44 -0.31 11.31
CA MET A 114 24.49 -0.79 12.69
C MET A 114 23.64 0.07 13.63
N MET A 115 23.01 -0.59 14.62
CA MET A 115 22.68 -0.15 16.00
C MET A 115 21.84 1.13 16.23
N MET A 116 20.73 0.99 16.97
CA MET A 116 20.30 1.81 18.14
C MET A 116 18.94 1.27 18.64
N GLN A 117 18.92 0.43 19.67
CA GLN A 117 18.84 0.74 21.11
C GLN A 117 17.42 1.14 21.57
N THR A 118 16.76 0.15 22.19
CA THR A 118 15.70 0.18 23.22
C THR A 118 14.97 1.51 23.51
N GLY A 119 13.65 1.50 23.31
CA GLY A 119 12.71 2.46 23.91
C GLY A 119 11.26 1.98 23.77
N MET A 120 10.63 1.62 24.88
CA MET A 120 9.20 1.30 24.99
C MET A 120 8.34 2.51 24.60
N VAL A 121 7.34 2.34 23.75
CA VAL A 121 6.15 3.20 23.74
C VAL A 121 4.89 2.34 23.80
N LYS A 122 4.13 2.56 24.87
CA LYS A 122 2.80 1.97 25.13
C LYS A 122 1.82 2.45 24.06
N GLY A 123 0.88 1.57 23.72
CA GLY A 123 -0.03 1.75 22.61
C GLY A 123 -1.02 2.89 22.76
N ASN A 124 -1.75 3.13 21.67
CA ASN A 124 -3.08 3.69 21.74
C ASN A 124 -3.99 2.99 20.72
N THR A 125 -5.00 2.32 21.26
CA THR A 125 -6.11 1.73 20.54
C THR A 125 -7.16 2.81 20.37
N ALA A 126 -7.34 3.30 19.15
CA ALA A 126 -8.52 4.06 18.75
C ALA A 126 -8.81 3.74 17.28
N TYR A 127 -9.37 2.56 17.05
CA TYR A 127 -9.97 2.20 15.76
C TYR A 127 -11.42 1.81 16.05
N SER A 128 -12.24 2.83 16.25
CA SER A 128 -13.69 2.72 16.21
C SER A 128 -14.22 3.99 15.58
N SER A 129 -15.31 3.82 14.82
CA SER A 129 -16.14 4.85 14.19
C SER A 129 -15.51 5.73 13.11
N TYR A 130 -15.42 5.22 11.87
CA TYR A 130 -15.69 6.00 10.65
C TYR A 130 -16.31 5.08 9.58
N LEU A 131 -17.47 4.51 9.93
CA LEU A 131 -18.49 4.18 8.94
C LEU A 131 -19.63 5.11 9.30
N ASP A 132 -19.76 6.23 8.59
CA ASP A 132 -21.04 6.68 8.06
C ASP A 132 -20.88 7.97 7.27
N GLY A 133 -21.45 7.95 6.06
CA GLY A 133 -21.92 9.11 5.32
C GLY A 133 -20.88 10.07 4.76
N MET A 134 -20.48 9.91 3.50
CA MET A 134 -20.35 11.05 2.58
C MET A 134 -20.72 10.66 1.13
N PRO A 135 -21.34 11.58 0.38
CA PRO A 135 -22.09 11.29 -0.84
C PRO A 135 -21.18 11.08 -2.05
N VAL A 136 -21.57 10.15 -2.90
CA VAL A 136 -20.97 9.91 -4.22
C VAL A 136 -21.40 11.00 -5.21
N SER A 137 -20.74 12.15 -5.21
CA SER A 137 -20.86 13.12 -6.30
C SER A 137 -19.86 12.81 -7.42
N GLY A 138 -20.44 12.24 -8.49
CA GLY A 138 -19.98 12.15 -9.88
C GLY A 138 -18.54 12.55 -10.23
N PHE A 139 -17.69 11.53 -10.38
CA PHE A 139 -16.58 11.59 -11.33
C PHE A 139 -16.93 10.71 -12.54
N LEU A 140 -17.37 11.36 -13.61
CA LEU A 140 -17.65 10.74 -14.91
C LEU A 140 -16.31 10.40 -15.58
N PHE A 141 -15.80 9.18 -15.38
CA PHE A 141 -14.68 8.66 -16.16
C PHE A 141 -15.16 7.55 -17.09
N HIS A 142 -15.03 7.82 -18.39
CA HIS A 142 -15.30 6.93 -19.50
C HIS A 142 -14.50 5.61 -19.39
N PRO A 143 -15.03 4.49 -19.95
CA PRO A 143 -14.42 3.18 -19.85
C PRO A 143 -13.16 3.13 -20.72
N VAL A 144 -11.99 2.89 -20.12
CA VAL A 144 -10.76 2.63 -20.86
C VAL A 144 -10.60 1.10 -21.00
N PRO A 145 -10.52 0.56 -22.22
CA PRO A 145 -10.54 -0.87 -22.46
C PRO A 145 -9.26 -1.58 -21.98
N ILE A 146 -9.46 -2.85 -21.64
CA ILE A 146 -8.57 -3.78 -20.93
C ILE A 146 -7.26 -4.11 -21.67
N HIS A 147 -7.00 -3.50 -22.82
CA HIS A 147 -5.72 -3.58 -23.54
C HIS A 147 -4.71 -2.48 -23.16
N ALA A 148 -5.11 -1.46 -22.39
CA ALA A 148 -4.20 -0.39 -21.93
C ALA A 148 -3.26 -0.84 -20.79
N TYR A 149 -3.56 -1.94 -20.09
CA TYR A 149 -2.74 -2.45 -18.98
C TYR A 149 -1.33 -2.88 -19.41
N ALA A 150 -1.15 -3.33 -20.66
CA ALA A 150 0.15 -3.66 -21.21
C ALA A 150 1.00 -2.41 -21.54
N LEU A 151 0.37 -1.32 -22.00
CA LEU A 151 1.04 -0.07 -22.35
C LEU A 151 1.46 0.74 -21.12
N VAL A 152 0.63 0.77 -20.06
CA VAL A 152 0.99 1.48 -18.82
C VAL A 152 2.10 0.74 -18.05
N ALA A 153 2.09 -0.60 -18.05
CA ALA A 153 3.20 -1.40 -17.51
C ALA A 153 4.48 -1.27 -18.36
N ALA A 154 4.36 -1.17 -19.68
CA ALA A 154 5.49 -0.85 -20.57
C ALA A 154 6.03 0.57 -20.33
N PHE A 155 5.18 1.55 -20.06
CA PHE A 155 5.59 2.91 -19.68
C PHE A 155 6.25 2.97 -18.30
N ALA A 156 5.80 2.17 -17.33
CA ALA A 156 6.46 2.05 -16.02
C ALA A 156 7.87 1.45 -16.12
N ARG A 157 8.11 0.56 -17.10
CA ARG A 157 9.45 0.06 -17.46
C ARG A 157 10.31 1.12 -18.16
N ILE A 158 9.73 1.95 -19.02
CA ILE A 158 10.46 3.03 -19.72
C ILE A 158 10.86 4.17 -18.77
N LEU A 159 10.08 4.44 -17.71
CA LEU A 159 10.40 5.48 -16.71
C LEU A 159 11.40 5.04 -15.63
N SER A 160 11.84 3.78 -15.65
CA SER A 160 12.81 3.21 -14.69
C SER A 160 14.21 3.01 -15.28
N VAL A 161 14.48 3.56 -16.48
CA VAL A 161 15.82 3.76 -17.06
C VAL A 161 16.14 5.25 -17.05
#